data_AF-A0A944Q613-F1
#
_entry.id   AF-A0A944Q613-F1
#
_cell.length_a   1.000
_cell.length_b   1.000
_cell.length_c   1.000
_cell.angle_alpha   90.00
_cell.angle_beta   90.00
_cell.angle_gamma   90.00
#
_symmetry.space_group_name_H-M   'P 1'
#
loop_
_entity.id
_entity.type
_entity.pdbx_description
1 polymer ?
#
loop_
_entity_poly.entity_id
_entity_poly.type
_entity_poly.pdbx_seq_one_letter_code
_entity_poly.pdbx_strand_id
1 'polypeptide(L)'
;MNAKRVAAAAGVIFAAQQTRQTAAGIAYALESACLLQSPETAAELAELRARCERYRIAWRRARTRALATGSAADRYAARTRDLQEALRETVAEELTVQMECNALQARVAELEHQLGQAAEQRHLMDPLDHALEALPLAQARPTQVVDDVRPQVTKLRALIARQTAAVEDPHDSPLHHEYRTLRDLPEVTP
;
A
#
# COMPACT_ATOMS: atom_id res chain seq x y z
N MET A 1 -59.76 -42.88 -8.23
CA MET A 1 -59.28 -42.44 -6.91
C MET A 1 -58.24 -43.44 -6.41
N ASN A 2 -57.02 -43.02 -6.08
CA ASN A 2 -55.95 -43.93 -5.66
C ASN A 2 -56.18 -44.40 -4.21
N ALA A 3 -56.30 -45.71 -3.99
CA ALA A 3 -56.56 -46.29 -2.67
C ALA A 3 -55.54 -45.85 -1.60
N LYS A 4 -54.29 -45.59 -1.99
CA LYS A 4 -53.25 -45.07 -1.09
C LYS A 4 -53.59 -43.67 -0.55
N ARG A 5 -54.19 -42.80 -1.38
CA ARG A 5 -54.59 -41.45 -0.96
C ARG A 5 -55.79 -41.49 -0.01
N VAL A 6 -56.74 -42.39 -0.28
CA VAL A 6 -57.89 -42.61 0.61
C VAL A 6 -57.42 -43.13 1.98
N ALA A 7 -56.51 -44.10 2.00
CA ALA A 7 -55.92 -44.61 3.24
C ALA A 7 -55.13 -43.53 4.00
N ALA A 8 -54.34 -42.71 3.30
CA ALA A 8 -53.62 -41.59 3.91
C ALA A 8 -54.58 -40.53 4.51
N ALA A 9 -55.64 -40.17 3.79
CA ALA A 9 -56.65 -39.24 4.28
C ALA A 9 -57.39 -39.78 5.50
N ALA A 10 -57.74 -41.07 5.51
CA ALA A 10 -58.34 -41.72 6.68
C ALA A 10 -57.43 -41.65 7.91
N GLY A 11 -56.12 -41.86 7.74
CA GLY A 11 -55.13 -41.71 8.81
C GLY A 11 -55.06 -40.28 9.37
N VAL A 12 -55.05 -39.26 8.51
CA VAL A 12 -55.06 -37.85 8.92
C VAL A 12 -56.34 -37.49 9.67
N ILE A 13 -57.50 -37.92 9.16
CA ILE A 13 -58.80 -37.69 9.82
C ILE A 13 -58.84 -38.35 11.20
N PHE A 14 -58.39 -39.60 11.30
CA PHE A 14 -58.36 -40.34 12.57
C PHE A 14 -57.45 -39.65 13.59
N ALA A 15 -56.24 -39.24 13.20
CA ALA A 15 -55.32 -38.52 14.07
C ALA A 15 -55.90 -37.18 14.54
N ALA A 16 -56.51 -36.42 13.64
CA ALA A 16 -57.13 -35.13 13.98
C ALA A 16 -58.33 -35.30 14.94
N GLN A 17 -59.13 -36.38 14.76
CA GLN A 17 -60.23 -36.73 15.67
C GLN A 17 -59.74 -37.06 17.09
N GLN A 18 -58.61 -37.75 17.24
CA GLN A 18 -58.02 -38.02 18.56
C GLN A 18 -57.67 -36.71 19.31
N THR A 19 -57.23 -35.70 18.57
CA THR A 19 -56.93 -34.37 19.12
C THR A 19 -58.15 -33.46 19.26
N ARG A 20 -59.37 -33.97 19.01
CA ARG A 20 -60.64 -33.21 19.03
C ARG A 20 -60.62 -31.95 18.15
N GLN A 21 -59.92 -31.99 17.02
CA GLN A 21 -59.92 -30.86 16.08
C GLN A 21 -61.32 -30.64 15.49
N THR A 22 -61.66 -29.38 15.26
CA THR A 22 -62.89 -29.01 14.55
C THR A 22 -62.83 -29.46 13.10
N ALA A 23 -63.98 -29.56 12.44
CA ALA A 23 -64.06 -29.92 11.02
C ALA A 23 -63.20 -29.00 10.12
N ALA A 24 -63.13 -27.70 10.45
CA ALA A 24 -62.25 -26.75 9.77
C ALA A 24 -60.75 -27.10 9.96
N GLY A 25 -60.36 -27.55 11.15
CA GLY A 25 -59.01 -28.03 11.42
C GLY A 25 -58.65 -29.29 10.62
N ILE A 26 -59.59 -30.24 10.52
CA ILE A 26 -59.42 -31.46 9.73
C ILE A 26 -59.28 -31.12 8.24
N ALA A 27 -60.12 -30.23 7.71
CA ALA A 27 -60.03 -29.78 6.32
C ALA A 27 -58.69 -29.09 6.03
N TYR A 28 -58.22 -28.24 6.95
CA TYR A 28 -56.90 -27.60 6.85
C TYR A 28 -55.75 -28.62 6.88
N ALA A 29 -55.83 -29.65 7.73
CA ALA A 29 -54.84 -30.72 7.79
C ALA A 29 -54.79 -31.55 6.49
N LEU A 30 -55.94 -31.84 5.88
CA LEU A 30 -56.03 -32.54 4.60
C LEU A 30 -55.53 -31.67 3.42
N GLU A 31 -55.83 -30.37 3.43
CA GLU A 31 -55.35 -29.43 2.42
C GLU A 31 -53.84 -29.22 2.50
N SER A 32 -53.29 -29.07 3.71
CA SER A 32 -51.84 -28.92 3.94
C SER A 32 -51.05 -30.19 3.59
N ALA A 33 -51.67 -31.37 3.75
CA ALA A 33 -51.14 -32.63 3.24
C ALA A 33 -51.35 -32.83 1.72
N CYS A 34 -51.96 -31.85 1.03
CA CYS A 34 -52.30 -31.90 -0.40
C CYS A 34 -53.16 -33.12 -0.78
N LEU A 35 -53.99 -33.62 0.14
CA LEU A 35 -54.84 -34.80 -0.08
C LEU A 35 -56.16 -34.48 -0.76
N LEU A 36 -56.61 -33.22 -0.70
CA LEU A 36 -57.83 -32.73 -1.36
C LEU A 36 -57.60 -32.33 -2.83
N GLN A 37 -56.36 -32.12 -3.23
CA GLN A 37 -56.01 -31.67 -4.59
C GLN A 37 -55.90 -32.84 -5.57
N SER A 38 -56.05 -32.58 -6.87
CA SER A 38 -55.73 -33.60 -7.88
C SER A 38 -54.22 -33.92 -7.83
N PRO A 39 -53.80 -35.16 -8.16
CA PRO A 39 -52.37 -35.49 -8.16
C PRO A 39 -51.58 -34.64 -9.16
N GLU A 40 -52.20 -34.18 -10.24
CA GLU A 40 -51.62 -33.26 -11.23
C GLU A 40 -51.36 -31.88 -10.58
N THR A 41 -52.35 -31.30 -9.90
CA THR A 41 -52.18 -30.02 -9.20
C THR A 41 -51.11 -30.09 -8.11
N ALA A 42 -51.07 -31.20 -7.37
CA ALA A 42 -50.05 -31.40 -6.33
C ALA A 42 -48.63 -31.48 -6.93
N ALA A 43 -48.48 -32.15 -8.07
CA ALA A 43 -47.21 -32.23 -8.80
C ALA A 43 -46.77 -30.86 -9.32
N GLU A 44 -47.69 -30.08 -9.91
CA GLU A 44 -47.41 -28.72 -10.37
C GLU A 44 -46.99 -27.79 -9.23
N LEU A 45 -47.69 -27.83 -8.09
CA LEU A 45 -47.31 -27.04 -6.92
C LEU A 45 -45.94 -27.43 -6.37
N ALA A 46 -45.60 -28.72 -6.36
CA ALA A 46 -44.29 -29.19 -5.96
C ALA A 46 -43.20 -28.67 -6.92
N GLU A 47 -43.45 -28.70 -8.22
CA GLU A 47 -42.52 -28.18 -9.23
C GLU A 47 -42.32 -26.66 -9.10
N LEU A 48 -43.41 -25.91 -8.91
CA LEU A 48 -43.36 -24.46 -8.69
C LEU A 48 -42.58 -24.11 -7.44
N ARG A 49 -42.80 -24.81 -6.32
CA ARG A 49 -42.02 -24.62 -5.07
C ARG A 49 -40.54 -24.90 -5.30
N ALA A 50 -40.21 -25.98 -5.98
CA ALA A 50 -38.82 -26.30 -6.31
C ALA A 50 -38.18 -25.23 -7.22
N ARG A 51 -38.94 -24.71 -8.18
CA ARG A 51 -38.51 -23.63 -9.07
C ARG A 51 -38.27 -22.32 -8.30
N CYS A 52 -39.19 -21.95 -7.42
CA CYS A 52 -39.02 -20.79 -6.52
C CYS A 52 -37.80 -20.94 -5.61
N GLU A 53 -37.56 -22.11 -5.03
CA GLU A 53 -36.38 -22.31 -4.17
C GLU A 53 -35.07 -22.22 -4.97
N ARG A 54 -35.03 -22.77 -6.20
CA ARG A 54 -33.88 -22.58 -7.10
C ARG A 54 -33.62 -21.11 -7.39
N TYR A 55 -34.66 -20.33 -7.71
CA TYR A 55 -34.53 -18.88 -7.91
C TYR A 55 -34.06 -18.16 -6.65
N ARG A 56 -34.59 -18.52 -5.47
CA ARG A 56 -34.20 -17.92 -4.19
C ARG A 56 -32.74 -18.19 -3.85
N ILE A 57 -32.25 -19.41 -4.11
CA ILE A 57 -30.84 -19.78 -3.93
C ILE A 57 -29.95 -19.04 -4.94
N ALA A 58 -30.34 -19.03 -6.22
CA ALA A 58 -29.60 -18.34 -7.28
C ALA A 58 -29.48 -16.83 -6.99
N TRP A 59 -30.57 -16.19 -6.57
CA TRP A 59 -30.59 -14.78 -6.20
C TRP A 59 -29.69 -14.48 -5.00
N ARG A 60 -29.75 -15.30 -3.92
CA ARG A 60 -28.85 -15.14 -2.76
C ARG A 60 -27.37 -15.24 -3.17
N ARG A 61 -27.03 -16.19 -4.04
CA ARG A 61 -25.65 -16.33 -4.57
C ARG A 61 -25.25 -15.13 -5.44
N ALA A 62 -26.13 -14.65 -6.31
CA ALA A 62 -25.88 -13.48 -7.14
C ALA A 62 -25.66 -12.21 -6.29
N ARG A 63 -26.52 -11.98 -5.29
CA ARG A 63 -26.38 -10.86 -4.35
C ARG A 63 -25.07 -10.91 -3.56
N THR A 64 -24.71 -12.09 -3.04
CA THR A 64 -23.44 -12.26 -2.29
C THR A 64 -22.24 -11.96 -3.18
N ARG A 65 -22.26 -12.44 -4.44
CA ARG A 65 -21.21 -12.12 -5.43
C ARG A 65 -21.16 -10.63 -5.73
N ALA A 66 -22.30 -9.98 -5.97
CA ALA A 66 -22.37 -8.55 -6.25
C ALA A 66 -21.82 -7.70 -5.10
N LEU A 67 -22.14 -8.05 -3.85
CA LEU A 67 -21.59 -7.38 -2.66
C LEU A 67 -20.08 -7.63 -2.51
N ALA A 68 -19.61 -8.86 -2.77
CA ALA A 68 -18.19 -9.19 -2.73
C ALA A 68 -17.41 -8.41 -3.81
N THR A 69 -17.91 -8.33 -5.04
CA THR A 69 -17.28 -7.60 -6.14
C THR A 69 -17.35 -6.09 -5.97
N GLY A 70 -18.48 -5.55 -5.49
CA GLY A 70 -18.62 -4.13 -5.17
C GLY A 70 -17.58 -3.70 -4.13
N SER A 71 -17.41 -4.49 -3.07
CA SER A 71 -16.40 -4.23 -2.04
C SER A 71 -14.96 -4.28 -2.58
N ALA A 72 -14.68 -5.05 -3.64
CA ALA A 72 -13.34 -5.10 -4.23
C ALA A 72 -13.03 -3.83 -5.00
N ALA A 73 -13.96 -3.35 -5.83
CA ALA A 73 -13.81 -2.09 -6.55
C ALA A 73 -13.65 -0.90 -5.59
N ASP A 74 -14.45 -0.86 -4.52
CA ASP A 74 -14.34 0.17 -3.48
C ASP A 74 -12.99 0.12 -2.75
N ARG A 75 -12.49 -1.09 -2.43
CA ARG A 75 -11.14 -1.25 -1.84
C ARG A 75 -10.03 -0.79 -2.78
N TYR A 76 -10.13 -1.07 -4.08
CA TYR A 76 -9.17 -0.56 -5.06
C TYR A 76 -9.23 0.97 -5.15
N ALA A 77 -10.44 1.55 -5.23
CA ALA A 77 -10.61 3.00 -5.27
C ALA A 77 -10.12 3.69 -3.99
N ALA A 78 -10.27 3.07 -2.83
CA ALA A 78 -9.68 3.55 -1.57
C ALA A 78 -8.15 3.53 -1.63
N ARG A 79 -7.53 2.39 -1.96
CA ARG A 79 -6.06 2.26 -2.08
C ARG A 79 -5.46 3.25 -3.08
N THR A 80 -6.12 3.48 -4.20
CA THR A 80 -5.65 4.45 -5.20
C THR A 80 -5.66 5.87 -4.64
N ARG A 81 -6.67 6.24 -3.83
CA ARG A 81 -6.71 7.56 -3.17
C ARG A 81 -5.60 7.69 -2.13
N ASP A 82 -5.42 6.68 -1.29
CA ASP A 82 -4.36 6.66 -0.27
C ASP A 82 -2.97 6.82 -0.92
N LEU A 83 -2.74 6.11 -2.05
CA LEU A 83 -1.48 6.23 -2.79
C LEU A 83 -1.30 7.60 -3.45
N GLN A 84 -2.37 8.21 -3.96
CA GLN A 84 -2.33 9.56 -4.50
C GLN A 84 -2.06 10.60 -3.42
N GLU A 85 -2.59 10.41 -2.21
CA GLU A 85 -2.35 11.28 -1.06
C GLU A 85 -0.89 11.19 -0.60
N ALA A 86 -0.36 9.98 -0.42
CA ALA A 86 1.04 9.76 -0.07
C ALA A 86 2.01 10.36 -1.11
N LEU A 87 1.69 10.23 -2.41
CA LEU A 87 2.47 10.85 -3.48
C LEU A 87 2.45 12.38 -3.37
N ARG A 88 1.29 12.97 -3.09
CA ARG A 88 1.17 14.43 -2.93
C ARG A 88 1.96 14.96 -1.74
N GLU A 89 1.92 14.25 -0.61
CA GLU A 89 2.71 14.60 0.58
C GLU A 89 4.21 14.57 0.26
N THR A 90 4.69 13.48 -0.35
CA THR A 90 6.10 13.33 -0.73
C THR A 90 6.57 14.45 -1.66
N VAL A 91 5.77 14.80 -2.69
CA VAL A 91 6.10 15.88 -3.63
C VAL A 91 6.09 17.25 -2.93
N ALA A 92 5.19 17.48 -1.97
CA ALA A 92 5.14 18.73 -1.22
C ALA A 92 6.35 18.89 -0.30
N GLU A 93 6.81 17.81 0.34
CA GLU A 93 8.04 17.79 1.14
C GLU A 93 9.26 18.09 0.27
N GLU A 94 9.40 17.41 -0.87
CA GLU A 94 10.52 17.61 -1.80
C GLU A 94 10.57 19.05 -2.33
N LEU A 95 9.41 19.64 -2.67
CA LEU A 95 9.33 21.03 -3.10
C LEU A 95 9.77 21.99 -1.98
N THR A 96 9.40 21.71 -0.73
CA THR A 96 9.79 22.52 0.43
C THR A 96 11.31 22.50 0.61
N VAL A 97 11.91 21.30 0.58
CA VAL A 97 13.38 21.13 0.64
C VAL A 97 14.06 21.85 -0.52
N GLN A 98 13.53 21.76 -1.74
CA GLN A 98 14.09 22.45 -2.89
C GLN A 98 14.02 23.98 -2.73
N MET A 99 12.93 24.52 -2.18
CA MET A 99 12.80 25.95 -1.88
C MET A 99 13.83 26.41 -0.84
N GLU A 100 14.05 25.62 0.22
CA GLU A 100 15.08 25.90 1.23
C GLU A 100 16.48 25.88 0.63
N CYS A 101 16.80 24.86 -0.18
CA CYS A 101 18.06 24.78 -0.90
C CYS A 101 18.30 26.01 -1.79
N ASN A 102 17.28 26.43 -2.56
CA ASN A 102 17.37 27.62 -3.40
C ASN A 102 17.58 28.90 -2.57
N ALA A 103 16.92 29.02 -1.42
CA ALA A 103 17.08 30.17 -0.53
C ALA A 103 18.49 30.21 0.08
N LEU A 104 19.03 29.06 0.50
CA LEU A 104 20.41 28.96 1.00
C LEU A 104 21.44 29.29 -0.08
N GLN A 105 21.25 28.80 -1.31
CA GLN A 105 22.11 29.14 -2.44
C GLN A 105 22.12 30.64 -2.72
N ALA A 106 20.95 31.29 -2.70
CA ALA A 106 20.85 32.74 -2.87
C ALA A 106 21.60 33.49 -1.74
N ARG A 107 21.48 33.01 -0.49
CA ARG A 107 22.18 33.62 0.65
C ARG A 107 23.70 33.43 0.56
N VAL A 108 24.17 32.27 0.10
CA VAL A 108 25.60 32.03 -0.13
C VAL A 108 26.13 32.99 -1.19
N ALA A 109 25.44 33.13 -2.32
CA ALA A 109 25.82 34.07 -3.38
C ALA A 109 25.88 35.53 -2.89
N GLU A 110 24.93 35.94 -2.05
CA GLU A 110 24.94 37.27 -1.42
C GLU A 110 26.16 37.47 -0.51
N LEU A 111 26.47 36.49 0.34
CA LEU A 111 27.62 36.55 1.25
C LEU A 111 28.95 36.54 0.49
N GLU A 112 29.07 35.75 -0.58
CA GLU A 112 30.23 35.73 -1.47
C GLU A 112 30.44 37.11 -2.12
N HIS A 113 29.35 37.76 -2.57
CA HIS A 113 29.42 39.11 -3.11
C HIS A 113 29.88 40.14 -2.06
N GLN A 114 29.35 40.07 -0.84
CA GLN A 114 29.75 40.95 0.27
C GLN A 114 31.23 40.74 0.65
N LEU A 115 31.70 39.49 0.67
CA LEU A 115 33.11 39.18 0.93
C LEU A 115 34.02 39.74 -0.17
N GLY A 116 33.60 39.64 -1.44
CA GLY A 116 34.31 40.25 -2.56
C GLY A 116 34.44 41.77 -2.40
N GLN A 117 33.34 42.46 -2.13
CA GLN A 117 33.35 43.91 -1.87
C GLN A 117 34.21 44.30 -0.68
N ALA A 118 34.15 43.53 0.41
CA ALA A 118 34.96 43.80 1.60
C ALA A 118 36.46 43.59 1.33
N ALA A 119 36.82 42.61 0.49
CA ALA A 119 38.19 42.40 0.06
C ALA A 119 38.70 43.57 -0.80
N GLU A 120 37.90 44.07 -1.73
CA GLU A 120 38.21 45.27 -2.53
C GLU A 120 38.36 46.52 -1.65
N GLN A 121 37.45 46.72 -0.68
CA GLN A 121 37.54 47.83 0.27
C GLN A 121 38.79 47.73 1.14
N ARG A 122 39.19 46.53 1.58
CA ARG A 122 40.44 46.32 2.31
C ARG A 122 41.65 46.69 1.45
N HIS A 123 41.71 46.24 0.20
CA HIS A 123 42.80 46.63 -0.72
C HIS A 123 42.89 48.15 -0.93
N LEU A 124 41.76 48.86 -0.97
CA LEU A 124 41.74 50.32 -1.06
C LEU A 124 42.18 51.01 0.24
N MET A 125 41.91 50.41 1.40
CA MET A 125 42.12 50.99 2.73
C MET A 125 43.37 50.49 3.43
N ASP A 126 44.16 49.60 2.84
CA ASP A 126 45.41 49.14 3.43
C ASP A 126 46.57 50.03 2.94
N PRO A 127 46.94 51.11 3.67
CA PRO A 127 48.04 51.98 3.27
C PRO A 127 49.38 51.24 3.22
N LEU A 128 49.47 50.05 3.83
CA LEU A 128 50.65 49.20 3.78
C LEU A 128 50.84 48.57 2.39
N ASP A 129 49.78 48.27 1.63
CA ASP A 129 49.91 47.76 0.26
C ASP A 129 50.58 48.83 -0.63
N HIS A 130 50.17 50.09 -0.51
CA HIS A 130 50.83 51.21 -1.20
C HIS A 130 52.24 51.51 -0.68
N ALA A 131 52.48 51.36 0.64
CA ALA A 131 53.81 51.56 1.21
C ALA A 131 54.80 50.43 0.85
N LEU A 132 54.31 49.20 0.68
CA LEU A 132 55.10 48.04 0.24
C LEU A 132 55.44 48.12 -1.25
N GLU A 133 54.56 48.67 -2.10
CA GLU A 133 54.90 48.99 -3.50
C GLU A 133 55.93 50.12 -3.62
N ALA A 134 55.95 51.07 -2.68
CA ALA A 134 56.89 52.20 -2.68
C ALA A 134 58.29 51.86 -2.15
N LEU A 135 58.47 50.72 -1.47
CA LEU A 135 59.79 50.25 -1.05
C LEU A 135 60.53 49.63 -2.25
N PRO A 136 61.66 50.18 -2.70
CA PRO A 136 62.48 49.53 -3.72
C PRO A 136 62.96 48.21 -3.15
N LEU A 137 62.41 47.11 -3.68
CA LEU A 137 62.79 45.73 -3.36
C LEU A 137 64.28 45.52 -3.66
N ALA A 138 65.14 45.88 -2.69
CA ALA A 138 66.49 45.40 -2.63
C ALA A 138 66.43 43.87 -2.55
N GLN A 139 66.92 43.26 -3.61
CA GLN A 139 66.87 41.85 -3.92
C GLN A 139 67.48 41.00 -2.81
N ALA A 140 66.62 40.45 -1.96
CA ALA A 140 66.95 39.25 -1.20
C ALA A 140 65.65 38.50 -0.97
N ARG A 141 65.09 37.90 -2.03
CA ARG A 141 64.11 36.84 -1.88
C ARG A 141 64.86 35.68 -1.24
N PRO A 142 64.64 35.33 0.05
CA PRO A 142 65.07 34.02 0.51
C PRO A 142 64.33 33.03 -0.38
N THR A 143 65.09 32.17 -1.05
CA THR A 143 64.58 30.99 -1.72
C THR A 143 63.77 30.23 -0.69
N GLN A 144 62.46 30.47 -0.67
CA GLN A 144 61.50 29.66 0.06
C GLN A 144 61.70 28.27 -0.51
N VAL A 145 62.35 27.42 0.27
CA VAL A 145 62.43 25.99 0.01
C VAL A 145 60.99 25.54 0.07
N VAL A 146 60.36 25.43 -1.10
CA VAL A 146 59.06 24.78 -1.25
C VAL A 146 59.36 23.33 -0.91
N ASP A 147 59.24 23.00 0.37
CA ASP A 147 59.32 21.62 0.81
C ASP A 147 58.33 20.83 -0.04
N ASP A 148 58.85 19.82 -0.72
CA ASP A 148 58.06 19.02 -1.62
C ASP A 148 56.92 18.40 -0.80
N VAL A 149 55.68 18.87 -1.04
CA VAL A 149 54.48 18.43 -0.31
C VAL A 149 53.94 17.12 -0.90
N ARG A 150 54.45 16.69 -2.07
CA ARG A 150 54.07 15.41 -2.71
C ARG A 150 54.10 14.20 -1.77
N PRO A 151 55.11 13.97 -0.91
CA PRO A 151 55.10 12.84 0.03
C PRO A 151 53.97 12.91 1.06
N GLN A 152 53.58 14.11 1.52
CA GLN A 152 52.47 14.28 2.46
C GLN A 152 51.12 13.98 1.79
N VAL A 153 50.94 14.43 0.54
CA VAL A 153 49.75 14.14 -0.26
C VAL A 153 49.66 12.64 -0.58
N THR A 154 50.77 11.99 -0.91
CA THR A 154 50.80 10.53 -1.13
C THR A 154 50.44 9.77 0.14
N LYS A 155 50.94 10.20 1.30
CA LYS A 155 50.59 9.58 2.60
C LYS A 155 49.09 9.75 2.92
N LEU A 156 48.52 10.91 2.65
CA LEU A 156 47.09 11.16 2.88
C LEU A 156 46.21 10.29 1.97
N ARG A 157 46.56 10.17 0.68
CA ARG A 157 45.85 9.31 -0.27
C ARG A 157 45.89 7.84 0.14
N ALA A 158 47.04 7.35 0.62
CA ALA A 158 47.16 5.99 1.11
C ALA A 158 46.29 5.74 2.35
N LEU A 159 46.15 6.74 3.23
CA LEU A 159 45.34 6.64 4.44
C LEU A 159 43.83 6.60 4.11
N ILE A 160 43.37 7.43 3.18
CA ILE A 160 41.98 7.44 2.70
C ILE A 160 41.65 6.12 1.99
N ALA A 161 42.53 5.62 1.11
CA ALA A 161 42.32 4.35 0.40
C ALA A 161 42.18 3.17 1.38
N ARG A 162 42.92 3.19 2.49
CA ARG A 162 42.83 2.17 3.54
C ARG A 162 41.52 2.26 4.32
N GLN A 163 41.00 3.47 4.56
CA GLN A 163 39.71 3.67 5.21
C GLN A 163 38.56 3.19 4.31
N THR A 164 38.58 3.51 3.02
CA THR A 164 37.56 3.05 2.07
C THR A 164 37.55 1.53 1.89
N ALA A 165 38.72 0.88 1.94
CA ALA A 165 38.80 -0.59 1.87
C ALA A 165 38.33 -1.29 3.16
N ALA A 166 38.30 -0.59 4.29
CA ALA A 166 37.84 -1.12 5.57
C ALA A 166 36.33 -0.92 5.80
N VAL A 167 35.65 -0.18 4.93
CA VAL A 167 34.19 -0.13 4.90
C VAL A 167 33.74 -1.42 4.22
N GLU A 168 33.45 -2.44 5.03
CA GLU A 168 32.75 -3.64 4.56
C GLU A 168 31.46 -3.20 3.87
N ASP A 169 31.23 -3.70 2.65
CA ASP A 169 29.97 -3.49 1.96
C ASP A 169 28.85 -3.97 2.89
N PRO A 170 27.90 -3.11 3.31
CA PRO A 170 26.78 -3.52 4.13
C PRO A 170 25.95 -4.67 3.48
N HIS A 171 26.16 -4.94 2.19
CA HIS A 171 25.59 -6.05 1.45
C HIS A 171 26.38 -7.37 1.49
N ASP A 172 27.62 -7.38 1.99
CA ASP A 172 28.46 -8.60 2.15
C ASP A 172 28.38 -9.22 3.55
N SER A 173 27.54 -8.69 4.44
CA SER A 173 27.31 -9.30 5.75
C SER A 173 26.73 -10.71 5.60
N PRO A 174 27.33 -11.76 6.21
CA PRO A 174 26.82 -13.13 6.15
C PRO A 174 25.45 -13.33 6.84
N LEU A 175 24.86 -12.24 7.35
CA LEU A 175 23.50 -12.17 7.89
C LEU A 175 22.45 -11.78 6.84
N HIS A 176 22.78 -11.69 5.55
CA HIS A 176 21.77 -11.69 4.48
C HIS A 176 21.12 -13.07 4.40
N HIS A 177 20.20 -13.31 5.33
CA HIS A 177 19.26 -14.40 5.27
C HIS A 177 18.50 -14.28 3.96
N GLU A 178 18.55 -15.33 3.14
CA GLU A 178 17.62 -15.53 2.03
C GLU A 178 16.19 -15.45 2.57
N TYR A 179 15.60 -14.27 2.52
CA TYR A 179 14.18 -14.12 2.77
C TYR A 179 13.47 -14.82 1.63
N ARG A 180 13.09 -16.09 1.86
CA ARG A 180 12.10 -16.79 1.06
C ARG A 180 10.84 -15.94 1.06
N THR A 181 10.63 -15.23 -0.04
CA THR A 181 9.38 -14.52 -0.28
C THR A 181 8.25 -15.54 -0.34
N LEU A 182 7.06 -15.16 0.13
CA LEU A 182 5.85 -15.98 0.29
C LEU A 182 5.33 -16.70 -0.98
N ARG A 183 6.06 -16.66 -2.10
CA ARG A 183 5.75 -17.38 -3.34
C ARG A 183 6.25 -18.84 -3.35
N ASP A 184 7.13 -19.22 -2.44
CA ASP A 184 7.69 -20.59 -2.37
C ASP A 184 7.00 -21.47 -1.31
N LEU A 185 5.71 -21.25 -1.05
CA LEU A 185 4.92 -22.22 -0.28
C LEU A 185 4.46 -23.35 -1.20
N PRO A 186 4.60 -24.62 -0.80
CA PRO A 186 4.15 -25.74 -1.62
C PRO A 186 2.65 -25.64 -1.86
N GLU A 187 2.23 -25.87 -3.11
CA GLU A 187 0.82 -25.95 -3.49
C GLU A 187 0.15 -27.05 -2.68
N VAL A 188 -0.75 -26.66 -1.76
CA VAL A 188 -1.60 -27.61 -1.04
C VAL A 188 -2.65 -28.10 -2.04
N THR A 189 -2.41 -29.28 -2.60
CA THR A 189 -3.38 -29.99 -3.43
C THR A 189 -4.47 -30.62 -2.54
N PRO A 190 -5.76 -30.44 -2.86
CA PRO A 190 -6.87 -31.04 -2.12
C PRO A 190 -7.05 -32.54 -2.40
#